data_AF-A0A9W8PTI6-F1
#
_entry.id   AF-A0A9W8PTI6-F1
#
_cell.length_a   1.000
_cell.length_b   1.000
_cell.length_c   1.000
_cell.angle_alpha   90.00
_cell.angle_beta   90.00
_cell.angle_gamma   90.00
#
_symmetry.space_group_name_H-M   'P 1'
#
loop_
_entity.id
_entity.type
_entity.pdbx_description
1 polymer ?
#
loop_
_entity_poly.entity_id
_entity_poly.type
_entity_poly.pdbx_seq_one_letter_code
_entity_poly.pdbx_strand_id
1 'polypeptide(L)'
;MSSSPSRSPSNSQTKIASSLVHILQTEDCRFDIRAFGGKLIPELVAQIGCNAALDSCVAAMVTLYRSHQCQKSRVEGLTAYGDALAATRKAMLDPKEPIMMKMQVVSVMFVCHYWIDRKSVEQHREVISVLFREAVLKKQLDDLEPYMLGLTQLAVLASFLNPQFELGSWFWEACDTIGTPRPVKYHQGSFISLESGTLAQISMFMRSPKAHLHELRCIYDVIKFEMPKIQKLTMLATMAAAAPTAEAMSIRICNSYRFAYAIFLSMKAVISHTLQIWDTDLSLLCELHECIDESISLAKQCENARPYGAAFVPDFLTMVYAAATDGYRNDEMVEILLDYEKDCVGADFLRHALSIRERLYAMEMRETMKEMELGLEPSLQTVTQSMTEEEQSDQRAKECIIL
;
A
#
# COMPACT_ATOMS: atom_id res chain seq x y z
N MET A 1 3.66 14.93 59.02
CA MET A 1 4.29 13.86 58.22
C MET A 1 3.35 13.53 57.07
N SER A 2 3.71 13.93 55.84
CA SER A 2 2.93 13.61 54.64
C SER A 2 3.33 12.21 54.19
N SER A 3 2.40 11.25 54.28
CA SER A 3 2.60 9.90 53.77
C SER A 3 2.61 9.97 52.25
N SER A 4 3.76 9.68 51.66
CA SER A 4 3.90 9.45 50.23
C SER A 4 2.91 8.35 49.81
N PRO A 5 2.18 8.49 48.69
CA PRO A 5 1.31 7.42 48.23
C PRO A 5 2.17 6.19 47.97
N SER A 6 1.75 5.04 48.51
CA SER A 6 2.37 3.75 48.22
C SER A 6 2.36 3.52 46.71
N ARG A 7 3.54 3.30 46.09
CA ARG A 7 3.64 2.88 44.69
C ARG A 7 2.73 1.66 44.47
N SER A 8 1.80 1.77 43.55
CA SER A 8 0.96 0.65 43.11
C SER A 8 1.86 -0.54 42.73
N PRO A 9 1.47 -1.79 43.04
CA PRO A 9 2.24 -2.97 42.61
C PRO A 9 2.45 -2.92 41.09
N SER A 10 3.70 -2.87 40.64
CA SER A 10 4.03 -2.80 39.21
C SER A 10 4.84 -4.05 38.82
N ASN A 11 4.27 -4.94 38.02
CA ASN A 11 5.06 -5.94 37.29
C ASN A 11 5.44 -5.38 35.90
N SER A 12 6.25 -6.11 35.13
CA SER A 12 6.67 -5.68 33.78
C SER A 12 5.49 -5.40 32.85
N GLN A 13 4.46 -6.24 32.89
CA GLN A 13 3.24 -6.11 32.08
C GLN A 13 2.47 -4.83 32.42
N THR A 14 2.28 -4.51 33.70
CA THR A 14 1.62 -3.26 34.13
C THR A 14 2.35 -2.03 33.62
N LYS A 15 3.69 -2.07 33.59
CA LYS A 15 4.52 -0.96 33.05
C LYS A 15 4.35 -0.81 31.55
N ILE A 16 4.35 -1.92 30.80
CA ILE A 16 4.16 -1.91 29.34
C ILE A 16 2.77 -1.38 29.01
N ALA A 17 1.72 -1.87 29.68
CA ALA A 17 0.34 -1.43 29.47
C ALA A 17 0.17 0.07 29.76
N SER A 18 0.67 0.54 30.92
CA SER A 18 0.63 1.96 31.27
C SER A 18 1.37 2.84 30.25
N SER A 19 2.48 2.33 29.71
CA SER A 19 3.26 3.03 28.70
C SER A 19 2.53 3.13 27.36
N LEU A 20 1.90 2.04 26.91
CA LEU A 20 1.10 2.03 25.69
C LEU A 20 -0.12 2.96 25.80
N VAL A 21 -0.82 2.93 26.93
CA VAL A 21 -1.95 3.84 27.21
C VAL A 21 -1.51 5.30 27.12
N HIS A 22 -0.37 5.65 27.71
CA HIS A 22 0.18 7.00 27.62
C HIS A 22 0.47 7.41 26.17
N ILE A 23 1.02 6.50 25.34
CA ILE A 23 1.27 6.79 23.92
C ILE A 23 -0.05 7.00 23.17
N LEU A 24 -1.07 6.17 23.41
CA LEU A 24 -2.39 6.26 22.77
C LEU A 24 -3.17 7.53 23.12
N GLN A 25 -2.89 8.13 24.28
CA GLN A 25 -3.45 9.40 24.72
C GLN A 25 -2.78 10.62 24.09
N THR A 26 -1.79 10.43 23.20
CA THR A 26 -1.17 11.54 22.47
C THR A 26 -2.21 12.25 21.60
N GLU A 27 -2.41 13.54 21.87
CA GLU A 27 -3.31 14.42 21.10
C GLU A 27 -2.62 14.99 19.85
N ASP A 28 -1.29 15.04 19.85
CA ASP A 28 -0.50 15.46 18.71
C ASP A 28 -0.58 14.43 17.58
N CYS A 29 -1.31 14.78 16.52
CA CYS A 29 -1.53 13.92 15.35
C CYS A 29 -0.24 13.50 14.65
N ARG A 30 0.86 14.26 14.81
CA ARG A 30 2.17 13.93 14.25
C ARG A 30 2.72 12.62 14.76
N PHE A 31 2.32 12.23 15.97
CA PHE A 31 2.81 11.06 16.67
C PHE A 31 1.72 10.02 16.94
N ASP A 32 0.58 10.12 16.25
CA ASP A 32 -0.54 9.20 16.42
C ASP A 32 -0.23 7.82 15.78
N ILE A 33 0.18 6.86 16.60
CA ILE A 33 0.55 5.52 16.16
C ILE A 33 -0.63 4.69 15.62
N ARG A 34 -1.88 5.16 15.77
CA ARG A 34 -3.05 4.52 15.14
C ARG A 34 -2.95 4.54 13.61
N ALA A 35 -2.13 5.42 13.03
CA ALA A 35 -1.85 5.43 11.60
C ALA A 35 -1.28 4.10 11.06
N PHE A 36 -0.63 3.29 11.91
CA PHE A 36 0.02 2.04 11.47
C PHE A 36 -0.83 0.77 11.65
N GLY A 37 -1.93 0.83 12.39
CA GLY A 37 -2.73 -0.38 12.69
C GLY A 37 -4.19 -0.14 13.10
N GLY A 38 -4.67 1.10 13.02
CA GLY A 38 -6.07 1.43 13.31
C GLY A 38 -6.54 0.96 14.68
N LYS A 39 -7.60 0.13 14.69
CA LYS A 39 -8.19 -0.44 15.92
C LYS A 39 -7.31 -1.45 16.62
N LEU A 40 -6.42 -2.13 15.88
CA LEU A 40 -5.54 -3.15 16.43
C LEU A 40 -4.71 -2.59 17.58
N ILE A 41 -4.04 -1.45 17.38
CA ILE A 41 -3.09 -0.90 18.34
C ILE A 41 -3.74 -0.56 19.70
N PRO A 42 -4.89 0.14 19.76
CA PRO A 42 -5.63 0.31 21.01
C PRO A 42 -6.03 -0.99 21.72
N GLU A 43 -6.44 -2.01 20.97
CA GLU A 43 -6.92 -3.27 21.53
C GLU A 43 -5.80 -4.11 22.15
N LEU A 44 -4.55 -3.91 21.72
CA LEU A 44 -3.38 -4.57 22.32
C LEU A 44 -3.28 -4.34 23.82
N VAL A 45 -3.75 -3.19 24.34
CA VAL A 45 -3.71 -2.89 25.78
C VAL A 45 -4.43 -3.99 26.58
N ALA A 46 -5.58 -4.47 26.09
CA ALA A 46 -6.38 -5.47 26.78
C ALA A 46 -5.80 -6.89 26.68
N GLN A 47 -4.84 -7.10 25.76
CA GLN A 47 -4.24 -8.40 25.45
C GLN A 47 -2.86 -8.60 26.08
N ILE A 48 -2.32 -7.56 26.73
CA ILE A 48 -1.05 -7.66 27.45
C ILE A 48 -1.17 -8.71 28.57
N GLY A 49 -0.25 -9.66 28.56
CA GLY A 49 -0.20 -10.81 29.46
C GLY A 49 -0.88 -12.07 28.95
N CYS A 50 -1.55 -12.02 27.79
CA CYS A 50 -2.18 -13.19 27.19
C CYS A 50 -1.22 -14.03 26.34
N ASN A 51 -0.21 -13.41 25.71
CA ASN A 51 0.76 -14.11 24.87
C ASN A 51 2.17 -13.48 25.00
N ALA A 52 3.17 -14.32 25.23
CA ALA A 52 4.55 -13.86 25.49
C ALA A 52 5.21 -13.19 24.27
N ALA A 53 4.89 -13.63 23.04
CA ALA A 53 5.42 -13.03 21.83
C ALA A 53 4.78 -11.66 21.58
N LEU A 54 3.47 -11.55 21.78
CA LEU A 54 2.78 -10.26 21.69
C LEU A 54 3.29 -9.26 22.74
N ASP A 55 3.45 -9.70 23.99
CA ASP A 55 4.01 -8.88 25.07
C ASP A 55 5.41 -8.35 24.71
N SER A 56 6.25 -9.21 24.13
CA SER A 56 7.60 -8.83 23.69
C SER A 56 7.55 -7.81 22.55
N CYS A 57 6.68 -8.00 21.55
CA CYS A 57 6.47 -7.04 20.47
C CYS A 57 5.96 -5.68 20.99
N VAL A 58 4.97 -5.67 21.89
CA VAL A 58 4.45 -4.42 22.47
C VAL A 58 5.51 -3.72 23.32
N ALA A 59 6.32 -4.46 24.08
CA ALA A 59 7.44 -3.90 24.82
C ALA A 59 8.47 -3.24 23.90
N ALA A 60 8.82 -3.90 22.78
CA ALA A 60 9.70 -3.34 21.76
C ALA A 60 9.11 -2.06 21.15
N MET A 61 7.84 -2.09 20.74
CA MET A 61 7.14 -0.94 20.17
C MET A 61 7.17 0.28 21.12
N VAL A 62 6.78 0.08 22.38
CA VAL A 62 6.81 1.14 23.40
C VAL A 62 8.23 1.70 23.61
N THR A 63 9.23 0.83 23.68
CA THR A 63 10.62 1.24 23.93
C THR A 63 11.20 1.98 22.73
N LEU A 64 10.93 1.50 21.51
CA LEU A 64 11.35 2.14 20.26
C LEU A 64 10.71 3.51 20.09
N TYR A 65 9.41 3.62 20.32
CA TYR A 65 8.70 4.90 20.27
C TYR A 65 9.35 5.95 21.17
N ARG A 66 9.75 5.57 22.40
CA ARG A 66 10.48 6.45 23.32
C ARG A 66 11.89 6.77 22.85
N SER A 67 12.58 5.80 22.24
CA SER A 67 13.94 6.00 21.74
C SER A 67 14.04 7.00 20.58
N HIS A 68 12.96 7.13 19.79
CA HIS A 68 12.83 8.19 18.79
C HIS A 68 12.74 9.58 19.42
N GLN A 69 12.20 9.69 20.64
CA GLN A 69 12.17 10.94 21.41
C GLN A 69 13.47 11.19 22.18
N CYS A 70 14.28 10.15 22.46
CA CYS A 70 15.50 10.25 23.25
C CYS A 70 16.58 9.28 22.77
N GLN A 71 17.64 9.80 22.13
CA GLN A 71 18.74 8.98 21.59
C GLN A 71 19.44 8.10 22.63
N LYS A 72 19.37 8.43 23.93
CA LYS A 72 20.01 7.68 25.01
C LYS A 72 19.41 6.28 25.22
N SER A 73 18.17 6.02 24.78
CA SER A 73 17.51 4.72 24.90
C SER A 73 17.51 3.89 23.61
N ARG A 74 18.30 4.28 22.59
CA ARG A 74 18.36 3.56 21.30
C ARG A 74 18.88 2.12 21.44
N VAL A 75 19.88 1.90 22.29
CA VAL A 75 20.42 0.54 22.54
C VAL A 75 19.35 -0.34 23.18
N GLU A 76 18.63 0.17 24.18
CA GLU A 76 17.53 -0.56 24.82
C GLU A 76 16.41 -0.90 23.84
N GLY A 77 16.05 0.04 22.96
CA GLY A 77 15.06 -0.18 21.90
C GLY A 77 15.49 -1.27 20.91
N LEU A 78 16.75 -1.27 20.47
CA LEU A 78 17.30 -2.30 19.58
C LEU A 78 17.38 -3.67 20.24
N THR A 79 17.74 -3.74 21.53
CA THR A 79 17.73 -5.00 22.29
C THR A 79 16.30 -5.55 22.38
N ALA A 80 15.33 -4.71 22.78
CA ALA A 80 13.93 -5.13 22.86
C ALA A 80 13.38 -5.58 21.50
N TYR A 81 13.78 -4.91 20.42
CA TYR A 81 13.46 -5.33 19.04
C TYR A 81 14.02 -6.71 18.70
N GLY A 82 15.28 -6.98 19.06
CA GLY A 82 15.91 -8.29 18.85
C GLY A 82 15.17 -9.42 19.60
N ASP A 83 14.81 -9.16 20.86
CA ASP A 83 14.03 -10.10 21.67
C ASP A 83 12.65 -10.37 21.06
N ALA A 84 11.96 -9.31 20.63
CA ALA A 84 10.66 -9.39 19.97
C ALA A 84 10.75 -10.16 18.66
N LEU A 85 11.79 -9.95 17.84
CA LEU A 85 11.99 -10.67 16.59
C LEU A 85 12.18 -12.18 16.83
N ALA A 86 12.95 -12.54 17.85
CA ALA A 86 13.12 -13.94 18.25
C ALA A 86 11.80 -14.57 18.70
N ALA A 87 11.01 -13.84 19.50
CA ALA A 87 9.71 -14.29 19.96
C ALA A 87 8.69 -14.42 18.81
N THR A 88 8.65 -13.47 17.88
CA THR A 88 7.84 -13.53 16.65
C THR A 88 8.19 -14.76 15.83
N ARG A 89 9.48 -15.03 15.60
CA ARG A 89 9.91 -16.21 14.84
C ARG A 89 9.43 -17.51 15.50
N LYS A 90 9.52 -17.59 16.83
CA LYS A 90 9.01 -18.74 17.58
C LYS A 90 7.49 -18.91 17.43
N ALA A 91 6.72 -17.83 17.58
CA ALA A 91 5.26 -17.85 17.44
C ALA A 91 4.82 -18.24 16.02
N MET A 92 5.52 -17.74 14.99
CA MET A 92 5.22 -18.07 13.59
C MET A 92 5.40 -19.56 13.29
N LEU A 93 6.43 -20.18 13.86
CA LEU A 93 6.74 -21.61 13.69
C LEU A 93 5.88 -22.53 14.55
N ASP A 94 5.19 -22.02 15.57
CA ASP A 94 4.31 -22.84 16.41
C ASP A 94 2.99 -23.16 15.67
N PRO A 95 2.69 -24.43 15.39
CA PRO A 95 1.44 -24.80 14.74
C PRO A 95 0.21 -24.62 15.64
N LYS A 96 0.38 -24.46 16.95
CA LYS A 96 -0.71 -24.26 17.91
C LYS A 96 -1.10 -22.79 18.09
N GLU A 97 -0.23 -21.87 17.67
CA GLU A 97 -0.51 -20.44 17.78
C GLU A 97 -1.63 -20.06 16.80
N PRO A 98 -2.72 -19.42 17.25
CA PRO A 98 -3.82 -19.01 16.38
C PRO A 98 -3.35 -18.05 15.28
N ILE A 99 -3.98 -18.13 14.10
CA ILE A 99 -3.63 -17.27 12.96
C ILE A 99 -3.76 -15.79 13.33
N MET A 100 -4.82 -15.42 14.05
CA MET A 100 -5.00 -14.05 14.52
C MET A 100 -3.83 -13.60 15.40
N MET A 101 -3.40 -14.41 16.36
CA MET A 101 -2.25 -14.07 17.21
C MET A 101 -0.97 -13.89 16.38
N LYS A 102 -0.73 -14.76 15.38
CA LYS A 102 0.40 -14.60 14.45
C LYS A 102 0.31 -13.27 13.70
N MET A 103 -0.85 -12.89 13.18
CA MET A 103 -1.06 -11.62 12.49
C MET A 103 -0.80 -10.42 13.40
N GLN A 104 -1.28 -10.45 14.64
CA GLN A 104 -1.08 -9.36 15.60
C GLN A 104 0.40 -9.17 15.91
N VAL A 105 1.11 -10.26 16.19
CA VAL A 105 2.55 -10.26 16.47
C VAL A 105 3.34 -9.67 15.29
N VAL A 106 3.04 -10.11 14.06
CA VAL A 106 3.70 -9.57 12.84
C VAL A 106 3.30 -8.13 12.56
N SER A 107 2.06 -7.73 12.84
CA SER A 107 1.59 -6.35 12.66
C SER A 107 2.29 -5.38 13.62
N VAL A 108 2.51 -5.76 14.87
CA VAL A 108 3.30 -4.94 15.81
C VAL A 108 4.77 -4.91 15.39
N MET A 109 5.29 -6.03 14.88
CA MET A 109 6.65 -6.09 14.35
C MET A 109 6.83 -5.20 13.12
N PHE A 110 5.83 -5.08 12.25
CA PHE A 110 5.80 -4.13 11.14
C PHE A 110 5.99 -2.68 11.62
N VAL A 111 5.29 -2.27 12.68
CA VAL A 111 5.44 -0.93 13.28
C VAL A 111 6.85 -0.74 13.84
N CYS A 112 7.36 -1.73 14.58
CA CYS A 112 8.70 -1.68 15.13
C CYS A 112 9.76 -1.56 14.03
N HIS A 113 9.62 -2.34 12.95
CA HIS A 113 10.56 -2.34 11.85
C HIS A 113 10.55 -1.01 11.10
N TYR A 114 9.38 -0.38 10.93
CA TYR A 114 9.26 0.94 10.32
C TYR A 114 10.15 1.99 11.00
N TRP A 115 10.34 1.88 12.31
CA TRP A 115 11.17 2.79 13.10
C TRP A 115 12.66 2.45 13.13
N ILE A 116 13.04 1.23 12.70
CA ILE A 116 14.41 0.74 12.71
C ILE A 116 15.04 0.78 11.32
N ASP A 117 14.32 0.29 10.32
CA ASP A 117 14.73 0.21 8.93
C ASP A 117 13.51 0.15 8.00
N ARG A 118 13.23 1.24 7.29
CA ARG A 118 12.08 1.32 6.37
C ARG A 118 12.17 0.35 5.18
N LYS A 119 13.37 -0.07 4.74
CA LYS A 119 13.55 -0.82 3.47
C LYS A 119 12.90 -2.19 3.48
N SER A 120 12.89 -2.85 4.63
CA SER A 120 12.49 -4.25 4.78
C SER A 120 11.06 -4.42 5.31
N VAL A 121 10.33 -3.31 5.49
CA VAL A 121 8.97 -3.29 6.03
C VAL A 121 7.96 -4.02 5.14
N GLU A 122 8.15 -4.02 3.82
CA GLU A 122 7.21 -4.65 2.88
C GLU A 122 7.11 -6.18 3.05
N GLN A 123 8.17 -6.82 3.55
CA GLN A 123 8.17 -8.26 3.83
C GLN A 123 7.12 -8.62 4.90
N HIS A 124 6.92 -7.75 5.89
CA HIS A 124 5.90 -7.97 6.91
C HIS A 124 4.48 -7.88 6.35
N ARG A 125 4.23 -6.96 5.40
CA ARG A 125 2.92 -6.86 4.73
C ARG A 125 2.60 -8.14 3.96
N GLU A 126 3.58 -8.71 3.27
CA GLU A 126 3.40 -9.98 2.57
C GLU A 126 3.09 -11.12 3.54
N VAL A 127 3.84 -11.24 4.65
CA VAL A 127 3.58 -12.26 5.68
C VAL A 127 2.17 -12.13 6.26
N ILE A 128 1.72 -10.92 6.61
CA ILE A 128 0.35 -10.68 7.08
C ILE A 128 -0.67 -11.12 6.02
N SER A 129 -0.40 -10.82 4.75
CA SER A 129 -1.29 -11.17 3.63
C SER A 129 -1.35 -12.68 3.37
N VAL A 130 -0.25 -13.40 3.57
CA VAL A 130 -0.20 -14.88 3.52
C VAL A 130 -1.01 -15.49 4.67
N LEU A 131 -0.84 -14.98 5.89
CA LEU A 131 -1.65 -15.39 7.05
C LEU A 131 -3.14 -15.12 6.81
N PHE A 132 -3.45 -14.01 6.14
CA PHE A 132 -4.84 -13.64 5.84
C PHE A 132 -5.48 -14.60 4.85
N ARG A 133 -4.76 -14.94 3.78
CA ARG A 133 -5.14 -16.01 2.86
C ARG A 133 -5.36 -17.33 3.60
N GLU A 134 -4.47 -17.69 4.53
CA GLU A 134 -4.60 -18.92 5.32
C GLU A 134 -5.88 -18.92 6.18
N ALA A 135 -6.20 -17.80 6.84
CA ALA A 135 -7.42 -17.64 7.63
C ALA A 135 -8.68 -17.83 6.78
N VAL A 136 -8.73 -17.22 5.58
CA VAL A 136 -9.84 -17.38 4.64
C VAL A 136 -9.98 -18.84 4.22
N LEU A 137 -8.90 -19.48 3.79
CA LEU A 137 -8.92 -20.88 3.34
C LEU A 137 -9.36 -21.85 4.44
N LYS A 138 -9.05 -21.53 5.70
CA LYS A 138 -9.47 -22.31 6.88
C LYS A 138 -10.83 -21.90 7.44
N LYS A 139 -11.51 -20.92 6.85
CA LYS A 139 -12.79 -20.36 7.35
C LYS A 139 -12.70 -19.82 8.78
N GLN A 140 -11.56 -19.21 9.13
CA GLN A 140 -11.29 -18.62 10.44
C GLN A 140 -11.38 -17.09 10.35
N LEU A 141 -12.55 -16.58 9.96
CA LEU A 141 -12.76 -15.14 9.71
C LEU A 141 -13.47 -14.42 10.86
N ASP A 142 -14.14 -15.14 11.75
CA ASP A 142 -14.93 -14.55 12.85
C ASP A 142 -14.08 -13.63 13.74
N ASP A 143 -12.86 -14.04 14.07
CA ASP A 143 -11.92 -13.24 14.87
C ASP A 143 -11.30 -12.07 14.08
N LEU A 144 -11.48 -12.03 12.76
CA LEU A 144 -10.88 -11.05 11.85
C LEU A 144 -11.84 -9.96 11.40
N GLU A 145 -13.15 -10.10 11.62
CA GLU A 145 -14.20 -9.19 11.15
C GLU A 145 -13.84 -7.70 11.35
N PRO A 146 -13.34 -7.25 12.52
CA PRO A 146 -13.01 -5.84 12.75
C PRO A 146 -11.85 -5.29 11.90
N TYR A 147 -11.03 -6.18 11.34
CA TYR A 147 -9.79 -5.85 10.63
C TYR A 147 -9.83 -6.18 9.13
N MET A 148 -10.91 -6.82 8.66
CA MET A 148 -11.01 -7.34 7.28
C MET A 148 -10.68 -6.28 6.22
N LEU A 149 -11.17 -5.05 6.37
CA LEU A 149 -10.87 -3.95 5.43
C LEU A 149 -9.37 -3.61 5.38
N GLY A 150 -8.71 -3.57 6.54
CA GLY A 150 -7.26 -3.31 6.59
C GLY A 150 -6.45 -4.47 6.02
N LEU A 151 -6.88 -5.71 6.28
CA LEU A 151 -6.25 -6.92 5.77
C LEU A 151 -6.39 -7.04 4.24
N THR A 152 -7.54 -6.71 3.67
CA THR A 152 -7.71 -6.68 2.21
C THR A 152 -6.87 -5.60 1.56
N GLN A 153 -6.77 -4.40 2.17
CA GLN A 153 -5.88 -3.34 1.68
C GLN A 153 -4.40 -3.76 1.71
N LEU A 154 -3.95 -4.44 2.77
CA LEU A 154 -2.59 -4.97 2.85
C LEU A 154 -2.32 -6.04 1.77
N ALA A 155 -3.27 -6.95 1.54
CA ALA A 155 -3.16 -7.96 0.50
C ALA A 155 -3.07 -7.36 -0.91
N VAL A 156 -3.87 -6.33 -1.19
CA VAL A 156 -3.81 -5.61 -2.46
C VAL A 156 -2.46 -4.93 -2.64
N LEU A 157 -1.95 -4.25 -1.62
CA LEU A 157 -0.64 -3.60 -1.69
C LEU A 157 0.49 -4.63 -1.87
N ALA A 158 0.42 -5.77 -1.18
CA ALA A 158 1.36 -6.87 -1.38
C ALA A 158 1.33 -7.38 -2.84
N SER A 159 0.14 -7.49 -3.45
CA SER A 159 -0.04 -7.88 -4.85
C SER A 159 0.55 -6.85 -5.83
N PHE A 160 0.42 -5.55 -5.54
CA PHE A 160 1.05 -4.49 -6.34
C PHE A 160 2.57 -4.53 -6.28
N LEU A 161 3.13 -4.69 -5.08
CA LEU A 161 4.56 -4.57 -4.85
C LEU A 161 5.32 -5.85 -5.22
N ASN A 162 4.71 -7.01 -5.02
CA ASN A 162 5.29 -8.32 -5.33
C ASN A 162 4.50 -9.03 -6.45
N PRO A 163 5.06 -9.16 -7.67
CA PRO A 163 4.38 -9.84 -8.77
C PRO A 163 4.10 -11.32 -8.50
N GLN A 164 4.80 -11.96 -7.55
CA GLN A 164 4.58 -13.35 -7.16
C GLN A 164 3.42 -13.53 -6.18
N PHE A 165 2.94 -12.44 -5.55
CA PHE A 165 1.81 -12.50 -4.64
C PHE A 165 0.50 -12.27 -5.39
N GLU A 166 -0.10 -13.34 -5.90
CA GLU A 166 -1.36 -13.26 -6.65
C GLU A 166 -2.60 -13.26 -5.74
N LEU A 167 -3.52 -12.35 -6.04
CA LEU A 167 -4.88 -12.36 -5.49
C LEU A 167 -5.66 -13.45 -6.24
N GLY A 168 -6.25 -14.38 -5.49
CA GLY A 168 -7.03 -15.49 -6.04
C GLY A 168 -8.48 -15.47 -5.54
N SER A 169 -9.19 -16.59 -5.72
CA SER A 169 -10.57 -16.76 -5.25
C SER A 169 -10.76 -16.44 -3.76
N TRP A 170 -9.75 -16.75 -2.94
CA TRP A 170 -9.73 -16.44 -1.51
C TRP A 170 -9.93 -14.94 -1.22
N PHE A 171 -9.39 -14.06 -2.06
CA PHE A 171 -9.48 -12.62 -1.83
C PHE A 171 -10.91 -12.13 -2.05
N TRP A 172 -11.56 -12.62 -3.11
CA TRP A 172 -12.95 -12.28 -3.43
C TRP A 172 -13.90 -12.82 -2.36
N GLU A 173 -13.65 -14.01 -1.83
CA GLU A 173 -14.40 -14.55 -0.69
C GLU A 173 -14.29 -13.64 0.54
N ALA A 174 -13.09 -13.12 0.82
CA ALA A 174 -12.88 -12.16 1.90
C ALA A 174 -13.64 -10.84 1.66
N CYS A 175 -13.63 -10.32 0.43
CA CYS A 175 -14.40 -9.13 0.06
C CYS A 175 -15.92 -9.34 0.20
N ASP A 176 -16.43 -10.51 -0.19
CA ASP A 176 -17.84 -10.85 -0.04
C ASP A 176 -18.25 -10.92 1.45
N THR A 177 -17.32 -11.40 2.30
CA THR A 177 -17.52 -11.48 3.76
C THR A 177 -17.53 -10.09 4.42
N ILE A 178 -16.70 -9.15 3.96
CA ILE A 178 -16.75 -7.74 4.42
C ILE A 178 -18.13 -7.15 4.16
N GLY A 179 -18.74 -7.54 3.04
CA GLY A 179 -19.97 -6.99 2.53
C GLY A 179 -19.79 -5.54 2.09
N THR A 180 -19.91 -5.25 0.80
CA THR A 180 -20.51 -3.96 0.43
C THR A 180 -22.01 -4.13 0.69
N PRO A 181 -22.66 -3.38 1.60
CA PRO A 181 -24.11 -3.46 1.71
C PRO A 181 -24.69 -3.10 0.36
N ARG A 182 -25.22 -4.09 -0.37
CA ARG A 182 -25.92 -3.88 -1.63
C ARG A 182 -27.40 -3.61 -1.33
N PRO A 183 -28.01 -2.59 -1.94
CA PRO A 183 -27.40 -1.63 -2.87
C PRO A 183 -26.43 -0.69 -2.14
N VAL A 184 -25.28 -0.41 -2.78
CA VAL A 184 -24.21 0.46 -2.25
C VAL A 184 -24.81 1.80 -1.86
N LYS A 185 -25.07 1.99 -0.57
CA LYS A 185 -25.53 3.28 -0.05
C LYS A 185 -24.30 4.17 0.04
N TYR A 186 -24.08 4.99 -0.99
CA TYR A 186 -23.02 5.98 -0.98
C TYR A 186 -23.24 6.97 0.18
N HIS A 187 -22.64 6.72 1.33
CA HIS A 187 -22.56 7.71 2.39
C HIS A 187 -21.61 8.83 1.96
N GLN A 188 -21.76 10.02 2.56
CA GLN A 188 -20.78 11.09 2.37
C GLN A 188 -19.38 10.54 2.73
N GLY A 189 -18.46 10.54 1.76
CA GLY A 189 -17.10 9.99 1.92
C GLY A 189 -16.86 8.54 1.44
N SER A 190 -17.85 7.86 0.84
CA SER A 190 -17.60 6.58 0.13
C SER A 190 -17.10 6.81 -1.31
N PHE A 191 -16.18 5.96 -1.77
CA PHE A 191 -15.58 6.00 -3.11
C PHE A 191 -15.43 4.59 -3.66
N ILE A 192 -15.99 4.34 -4.84
CA ILE A 192 -15.93 3.01 -5.49
C ILE A 192 -14.48 2.68 -5.85
N SER A 193 -13.73 3.68 -6.30
CA SER A 193 -12.33 3.52 -6.68
C SER A 193 -11.41 3.12 -5.52
N LEU A 194 -11.82 3.35 -4.26
CA LEU A 194 -11.07 2.96 -3.07
C LEU A 194 -11.58 1.67 -2.41
N GLU A 195 -12.61 1.03 -2.96
CA GLU A 195 -13.03 -0.29 -2.49
C GLU A 195 -11.93 -1.32 -2.74
N SER A 196 -11.74 -2.24 -1.79
CA SER A 196 -10.68 -3.26 -1.90
C SER A 196 -10.80 -4.10 -3.18
N GLY A 197 -12.02 -4.33 -3.67
CA GLY A 197 -12.25 -5.04 -4.93
C GLY A 197 -11.73 -4.27 -6.14
N THR A 198 -11.99 -2.97 -6.22
CA THR A 198 -11.48 -2.12 -7.31
C THR A 198 -9.95 -2.04 -7.26
N LEU A 199 -9.37 -1.83 -6.08
CA LEU A 199 -7.91 -1.80 -5.92
C LEU A 199 -7.25 -3.14 -6.31
N ALA A 200 -7.90 -4.27 -5.98
CA ALA A 200 -7.46 -5.60 -6.39
C ALA A 200 -7.49 -5.77 -7.91
N GLN A 201 -8.58 -5.34 -8.57
CA GLN A 201 -8.69 -5.37 -10.03
C GLN A 201 -7.55 -4.58 -10.69
N ILE A 202 -7.25 -3.37 -10.21
CA ILE A 202 -6.11 -2.60 -10.73
C ILE A 202 -4.81 -3.41 -10.58
N SER A 203 -4.56 -4.00 -9.41
CA SER A 203 -3.34 -4.82 -9.20
C SER A 203 -3.25 -6.02 -10.16
N MET A 204 -4.38 -6.61 -10.53
CA MET A 204 -4.44 -7.72 -11.47
C MET A 204 -4.24 -7.24 -12.91
N PHE A 205 -4.94 -6.19 -13.32
CA PHE A 205 -4.85 -5.64 -14.68
C PHE A 205 -3.46 -5.10 -14.98
N MET A 206 -2.80 -4.48 -14.01
CA MET A 206 -1.43 -3.97 -14.15
C MET A 206 -0.38 -5.08 -14.41
N ARG A 207 -0.70 -6.36 -14.22
CA ARG A 207 0.20 -7.47 -14.62
C ARG A 207 0.20 -7.70 -16.13
N SER A 208 -0.91 -7.42 -16.80
CA SER A 208 -1.12 -7.59 -18.24
C SER A 208 -1.97 -6.43 -18.79
N PRO A 209 -1.48 -5.18 -18.67
CA PRO A 209 -2.30 -3.97 -18.87
C PRO A 209 -2.86 -3.87 -20.28
N LYS A 210 -2.12 -4.35 -21.30
CA LYS A 210 -2.56 -4.32 -22.69
C LYS A 210 -3.83 -5.14 -22.92
N ALA A 211 -3.96 -6.28 -22.24
CA ALA A 211 -5.17 -7.12 -22.32
C ALA A 211 -6.38 -6.50 -21.59
N HIS A 212 -6.14 -5.48 -20.74
CA HIS A 212 -7.13 -4.87 -19.85
C HIS A 212 -7.24 -3.35 -20.02
N LEU A 213 -6.89 -2.82 -21.21
CA LEU A 213 -6.90 -1.37 -21.45
C LEU A 213 -8.29 -0.76 -21.24
N HIS A 214 -9.34 -1.46 -21.68
CA HIS A 214 -10.71 -0.99 -21.52
C HIS A 214 -11.08 -0.90 -20.03
N GLU A 215 -10.77 -1.94 -19.26
CA GLU A 215 -11.06 -2.00 -17.83
C GLU A 215 -10.26 -0.95 -17.05
N LEU A 216 -8.98 -0.77 -17.38
CA LEU A 216 -8.15 0.30 -16.83
C LEU A 216 -8.73 1.68 -17.16
N ARG A 217 -9.22 1.89 -18.39
CA ARG A 217 -9.88 3.14 -18.79
C ARG A 217 -11.17 3.38 -18.01
N CYS A 218 -12.01 2.35 -17.83
CA CYS A 218 -13.22 2.48 -17.02
C CYS A 218 -12.91 2.87 -15.58
N ILE A 219 -11.88 2.27 -14.97
CA ILE A 219 -11.46 2.64 -13.61
C ILE A 219 -10.92 4.07 -13.58
N TYR A 220 -10.12 4.47 -14.57
CA TYR A 220 -9.61 5.83 -14.71
C TYR A 220 -10.73 6.87 -14.77
N ASP A 221 -11.75 6.62 -15.59
CA ASP A 221 -12.90 7.52 -15.74
C ASP A 221 -13.71 7.64 -14.43
N VAL A 222 -13.82 6.54 -13.65
CA VAL A 222 -14.43 6.58 -12.31
C VAL A 222 -13.60 7.42 -11.34
N ILE A 223 -12.27 7.24 -11.32
CA ILE A 223 -11.36 8.05 -10.48
C ILE A 223 -11.50 9.52 -10.83
N LYS A 224 -11.53 9.87 -12.13
CA LYS A 224 -11.71 11.23 -12.63
C LYS A 224 -13.05 11.81 -12.18
N PHE A 225 -14.13 11.03 -12.26
CA PHE A 225 -15.46 11.44 -11.80
C PHE A 225 -15.51 11.69 -10.28
N GLU A 226 -14.82 10.86 -9.50
CA GLU A 226 -14.79 10.97 -8.03
C GLU A 226 -13.80 12.03 -7.50
N MET A 227 -12.85 12.49 -8.32
CA MET A 227 -11.80 13.43 -7.92
C MET A 227 -12.32 14.76 -7.31
N PRO A 228 -13.30 15.46 -7.92
CA PRO A 228 -13.82 16.71 -7.35
C PRO A 228 -14.45 16.51 -5.96
N LYS A 229 -15.00 15.33 -5.69
CA LYS A 229 -15.61 14.99 -4.40
C LYS A 229 -14.55 14.85 -3.30
N ILE A 230 -13.46 14.13 -3.55
CA ILE A 230 -12.39 13.97 -2.56
C ILE A 230 -11.64 15.29 -2.32
N GLN A 231 -11.43 16.10 -3.36
CA GLN A 231 -10.86 17.44 -3.23
C GLN A 231 -11.72 18.32 -2.31
N LYS A 232 -13.04 18.36 -2.54
CA LYS A 232 -13.97 19.12 -1.70
C LYS A 232 -13.97 18.63 -0.25
N LEU A 233 -13.98 17.32 -0.02
CA LEU A 233 -13.97 16.75 1.33
C LEU A 233 -12.64 17.05 2.06
N THR A 234 -11.51 16.96 1.36
CA THR A 234 -10.18 17.30 1.89
C THR A 234 -10.09 18.78 2.25
N MET A 235 -10.62 19.67 1.41
CA MET A 235 -10.69 21.10 1.68
C MET A 235 -11.53 21.40 2.93
N LEU A 236 -12.75 20.85 3.01
CA LEU A 236 -13.63 21.05 4.16
C LEU A 236 -13.01 20.51 5.46
N ALA A 237 -12.38 19.33 5.41
CA ALA A 237 -11.71 18.75 6.55
C ALA A 237 -10.47 19.56 6.98
N THR A 238 -9.74 20.12 6.01
CA THR A 238 -8.61 21.03 6.28
C THR A 238 -9.08 22.29 7.00
N MET A 239 -10.19 22.89 6.56
CA MET A 239 -10.78 24.05 7.25
C MET A 239 -11.23 23.72 8.67
N ALA A 240 -11.87 22.56 8.87
CA ALA A 240 -12.30 22.11 10.19
C ALA A 240 -11.11 21.82 11.13
N ALA A 241 -10.03 21.23 10.61
CA ALA A 241 -8.82 20.95 11.37
C ALA A 241 -7.99 22.21 11.70
N ALA A 242 -8.12 23.27 10.91
CA ALA A 242 -7.45 24.56 11.13
C ALA A 242 -8.19 25.48 12.12
N ALA A 243 -9.40 25.12 12.57
CA ALA A 243 -10.16 25.93 13.51
C ALA A 243 -9.44 26.04 14.87
N PRO A 244 -9.47 27.20 15.55
CA PRO A 244 -8.80 27.37 16.85
C PRO A 244 -9.27 26.39 17.94
N THR A 245 -10.49 25.87 17.81
CA THR A 245 -11.11 24.91 18.72
C THR A 245 -11.27 23.53 18.07
N ALA A 246 -10.44 23.19 17.08
CA ALA A 246 -10.52 21.91 16.39
C ALA A 246 -10.31 20.76 17.39
N GLU A 247 -11.27 19.84 17.43
CA GLU A 247 -11.14 18.61 18.18
C GLU A 247 -10.10 17.69 17.53
N ALA A 248 -9.41 16.86 18.33
CA ALA A 248 -8.44 15.89 17.82
C ALA A 248 -9.02 14.98 16.72
N MET A 249 -10.33 14.69 16.79
CA MET A 249 -11.01 13.90 15.77
C MET A 249 -11.07 14.62 14.41
N SER A 250 -11.26 15.94 14.37
CA SER A 250 -11.26 16.72 13.12
C SER A 250 -9.91 16.64 12.41
N ILE A 251 -8.82 16.68 13.17
CA ILE A 251 -7.45 16.52 12.63
C ILE A 251 -7.26 15.11 12.07
N ARG A 252 -7.71 14.07 12.77
CA ARG A 252 -7.66 12.69 12.27
C ARG A 252 -8.46 12.50 10.99
N ILE A 253 -9.67 13.06 10.92
CA ILE A 253 -10.53 13.02 9.73
C ILE A 253 -9.85 13.71 8.55
N CYS A 254 -9.24 14.89 8.78
CA CYS A 254 -8.46 15.59 7.76
C CYS A 254 -7.33 14.70 7.23
N ASN A 255 -6.58 14.04 8.12
CA ASN A 255 -5.51 13.14 7.71
C ASN A 255 -6.01 11.94 6.91
N SER A 256 -7.14 11.35 7.30
CA SER A 256 -7.77 10.25 6.54
C SER A 256 -8.18 10.67 5.13
N TYR A 257 -8.73 11.87 4.94
CA TYR A 257 -9.06 12.37 3.60
C TYR A 257 -7.81 12.66 2.76
N ARG A 258 -6.74 13.19 3.37
CA ARG A 258 -5.45 13.37 2.68
C ARG A 258 -4.84 12.05 2.25
N PHE A 259 -4.91 11.03 3.10
CA PHE A 259 -4.48 9.67 2.75
C PHE A 259 -5.30 9.09 1.59
N ALA A 260 -6.63 9.20 1.66
CA ALA A 260 -7.50 8.78 0.56
C ALA A 260 -7.18 9.52 -0.75
N TYR A 261 -6.98 10.84 -0.69
CA TYR A 261 -6.62 11.65 -1.84
C TYR A 261 -5.27 11.28 -2.44
N ALA A 262 -4.29 10.95 -1.60
CA ALA A 262 -2.99 10.42 -2.04
C ALA A 262 -3.12 9.10 -2.83
N ILE A 263 -4.02 8.20 -2.42
CA ILE A 263 -4.31 6.96 -3.17
C ILE A 263 -4.94 7.28 -4.53
N PHE A 264 -5.88 8.23 -4.57
CA PHE A 264 -6.48 8.72 -5.82
C PHE A 264 -5.43 9.23 -6.81
N LEU A 265 -4.50 10.07 -6.34
CA LEU A 265 -3.45 10.66 -7.17
C LEU A 265 -2.46 9.61 -7.67
N SER A 266 -2.04 8.66 -6.82
CA SER A 266 -1.13 7.59 -7.26
C SER A 266 -1.78 6.68 -8.29
N MET A 267 -3.04 6.28 -8.10
CA MET A 267 -3.77 5.48 -9.08
C MET A 267 -3.97 6.24 -10.40
N LYS A 268 -4.41 7.52 -10.33
CA LYS A 268 -4.59 8.36 -11.52
C LYS A 268 -3.28 8.45 -12.31
N ALA A 269 -2.15 8.72 -11.65
CA ALA A 269 -0.85 8.84 -12.30
C ALA A 269 -0.41 7.53 -12.98
N VAL A 270 -0.46 6.41 -12.27
CA VAL A 270 0.00 5.11 -12.79
C VAL A 270 -0.89 4.61 -13.93
N ILE A 271 -2.22 4.73 -13.79
CA ILE A 271 -3.15 4.30 -14.83
C ILE A 271 -3.04 5.24 -16.05
N SER A 272 -2.95 6.56 -15.85
CA SER A 272 -2.74 7.51 -16.95
C SER A 272 -1.47 7.18 -17.73
N HIS A 273 -0.34 6.98 -17.04
CA HIS A 273 0.91 6.58 -17.69
C HIS A 273 0.75 5.28 -18.48
N THR A 274 0.09 4.28 -17.89
CA THR A 274 -0.14 2.99 -18.54
C THR A 274 -1.01 3.12 -19.79
N LEU A 275 -2.07 3.93 -19.74
CA LEU A 275 -2.94 4.19 -20.90
C LEU A 275 -2.17 4.93 -22.00
N GLN A 276 -1.35 5.92 -21.67
CA GLN A 276 -0.56 6.70 -22.63
C GLN A 276 0.39 5.86 -23.50
N ILE A 277 0.78 4.68 -23.06
CA ILE A 277 1.63 3.77 -23.85
C ILE A 277 0.90 3.30 -25.12
N TRP A 278 -0.41 3.05 -25.04
CA TRP A 278 -1.18 2.44 -26.13
C TRP A 278 -2.40 3.26 -26.59
N ASP A 279 -2.75 4.33 -25.88
CA ASP A 279 -3.84 5.25 -26.21
C ASP A 279 -3.29 6.53 -26.85
N THR A 280 -3.96 7.00 -27.91
CA THR A 280 -3.62 8.25 -28.62
C THR A 280 -4.23 9.49 -27.96
N ASP A 281 -4.96 9.34 -26.86
CA ASP A 281 -5.59 10.42 -26.10
C ASP A 281 -4.55 11.36 -25.46
N LEU A 282 -4.24 12.45 -26.16
CA LEU A 282 -3.30 13.48 -25.69
C LEU A 282 -3.76 14.20 -24.40
N SER A 283 -5.04 14.10 -24.01
CA SER A 283 -5.52 14.72 -22.77
C SER A 283 -4.94 14.05 -21.52
N LEU A 284 -4.53 12.78 -21.61
CA LEU A 284 -3.95 12.02 -20.51
C LEU A 284 -2.67 12.65 -19.96
N LEU A 285 -1.84 13.26 -20.83
CA LEU A 285 -0.60 13.94 -20.41
C LEU A 285 -0.90 15.23 -19.63
N CYS A 286 -1.83 16.06 -20.12
CA CYS A 286 -2.26 17.26 -19.40
C CYS A 286 -2.86 16.91 -18.03
N GLU A 287 -3.70 15.87 -17.98
CA GLU A 287 -4.31 15.40 -16.74
C GLU A 287 -3.28 14.80 -15.76
N LEU A 288 -2.17 14.23 -16.27
CA LEU A 288 -1.04 13.79 -15.46
C LEU A 288 -0.27 14.98 -14.87
N HIS A 289 -0.05 16.05 -15.63
CA HIS A 289 0.58 17.28 -15.10
C HIS A 289 -0.24 17.90 -13.97
N GLU A 290 -1.57 17.98 -14.14
CA GLU A 290 -2.48 18.41 -13.07
C GLU A 290 -2.37 17.49 -11.83
N CYS A 291 -2.29 16.18 -12.06
CA CYS A 291 -2.09 15.20 -10.98
C CYS A 291 -0.76 15.39 -10.23
N ILE A 292 0.32 15.74 -10.93
CA ILE A 292 1.64 16.03 -10.35
C ILE A 292 1.55 17.31 -9.51
N ASP A 293 0.92 18.37 -10.03
CA ASP A 293 0.74 19.63 -9.32
C ASP A 293 -0.07 19.44 -8.03
N GLU A 294 -1.15 18.67 -8.09
CA GLU A 294 -1.97 18.30 -6.94
C GLU A 294 -1.21 17.44 -5.92
N SER A 295 -0.36 16.52 -6.39
CA SER A 295 0.49 15.66 -5.55
C SER A 295 1.51 16.47 -4.74
N ILE A 296 2.19 17.40 -5.39
CA ILE A 296 3.14 18.31 -4.75
C ILE A 296 2.41 19.21 -3.73
N SER A 297 1.25 19.75 -4.09
CA SER A 297 0.43 20.56 -3.18
C SER A 297 -0.01 19.76 -1.95
N LEU A 298 -0.47 18.52 -2.13
CA LEU A 298 -0.87 17.64 -1.03
C LEU A 298 0.33 17.31 -0.12
N ALA A 299 1.50 17.02 -0.67
CA ALA A 299 2.70 16.74 0.10
C ALA A 299 3.08 17.92 1.01
N LYS A 300 3.04 19.15 0.48
CA LYS A 300 3.28 20.39 1.24
C LYS A 300 2.26 20.61 2.35
N GLN A 301 0.97 20.35 2.07
CA GLN A 301 -0.09 20.46 3.08
C GLN A 301 0.10 19.48 4.25
N CYS A 302 0.86 18.40 4.06
CA CYS A 302 1.11 17.37 5.07
C CYS A 302 2.38 17.63 5.91
N GLU A 303 3.19 18.65 5.61
CA GLU A 303 4.46 18.91 6.31
C GLU A 303 4.28 19.01 7.84
N ASN A 304 3.22 19.70 8.28
CA ASN A 304 2.94 19.87 9.72
C ASN A 304 2.45 18.60 10.42
N ALA A 305 2.16 17.53 9.68
CA ALA A 305 1.74 16.23 10.22
C ALA A 305 2.90 15.22 10.36
N ARG A 306 4.13 15.61 10.00
CA ARG A 306 5.32 14.76 10.11
C ARG A 306 5.74 14.50 11.56
N PRO A 307 6.33 13.33 11.90
CA PRO A 307 6.74 12.28 10.96
C PRO A 307 5.64 11.24 10.66
N TYR A 308 4.78 10.87 11.63
CA TYR A 308 3.88 9.71 11.45
C TYR A 308 2.57 10.07 10.77
N GLY A 309 2.02 11.25 11.05
CA GLY A 309 0.78 11.71 10.42
C GLY A 309 0.92 11.84 8.89
N ALA A 310 2.12 12.15 8.40
CA ALA A 310 2.44 12.24 6.97
C ALA A 310 3.24 11.05 6.43
N ALA A 311 3.33 9.93 7.17
CA ALA A 311 4.12 8.75 6.79
C ALA A 311 3.72 8.12 5.44
N PHE A 312 2.51 8.40 4.95
CA PHE A 312 2.01 7.93 3.67
C PHE A 312 2.47 8.78 2.47
N VAL A 313 2.97 10.00 2.71
CA VAL A 313 3.34 10.94 1.64
C VAL A 313 4.41 10.36 0.71
N PRO A 314 5.50 9.77 1.23
CA PRO A 314 6.50 9.16 0.37
C PRO A 314 5.95 7.97 -0.43
N ASP A 315 5.06 7.17 0.16
CA ASP A 315 4.51 5.98 -0.50
C ASP A 315 3.74 6.34 -1.78
N PHE A 316 2.88 7.38 -1.74
CA PHE A 316 2.14 7.79 -2.94
C PHE A 316 3.01 8.60 -3.91
N LEU A 317 3.88 9.49 -3.41
CA LEU A 317 4.71 10.34 -4.26
C LEU A 317 5.74 9.53 -5.04
N THR A 318 6.22 8.42 -4.47
CA THR A 318 7.05 7.42 -5.16
C THR A 318 6.34 6.87 -6.42
N MET A 319 5.03 6.56 -6.33
CA MET A 319 4.24 6.07 -7.47
C MET A 319 4.03 7.17 -8.52
N VAL A 320 3.70 8.39 -8.08
CA VAL A 320 3.48 9.53 -8.99
C VAL A 320 4.78 9.89 -9.71
N TYR A 321 5.89 9.97 -8.99
CA TYR A 321 7.20 10.15 -9.59
C TYR A 321 7.49 9.04 -10.60
N ALA A 322 7.30 7.77 -10.23
CA ALA A 322 7.58 6.65 -11.14
C ALA A 322 6.81 6.77 -12.46
N ALA A 323 5.54 7.19 -12.42
CA ALA A 323 4.69 7.40 -13.60
C ALA A 323 5.01 8.69 -14.40
N ALA A 324 5.62 9.70 -13.77
CA ALA A 324 6.01 10.96 -14.41
C ALA A 324 7.31 10.82 -15.22
N THR A 325 7.21 10.23 -16.41
CA THR A 325 8.36 9.87 -17.26
C THR A 325 8.87 11.00 -18.16
N ASP A 326 8.10 12.07 -18.33
CA ASP A 326 8.42 13.20 -19.21
C ASP A 326 9.28 14.29 -18.55
N GLY A 327 9.57 14.15 -17.26
CA GLY A 327 10.40 15.07 -16.49
C GLY A 327 9.65 16.23 -15.82
N TYR A 328 8.33 16.37 -16.03
CA TYR A 328 7.58 17.50 -15.49
C TYR A 328 7.65 17.55 -13.96
N ARG A 329 8.31 18.60 -13.44
CA ARG A 329 8.55 18.86 -12.00
C ARG A 329 9.19 17.70 -11.22
N ASN A 330 9.93 16.82 -11.91
CA ASN A 330 10.62 15.70 -11.25
C ASN A 330 11.61 16.17 -10.18
N ASP A 331 12.31 17.29 -10.39
CA ASP A 331 13.27 17.84 -9.42
C ASP A 331 12.60 18.20 -8.08
N GLU A 332 11.39 18.76 -8.12
CA GLU A 332 10.65 19.14 -6.91
C GLU A 332 10.11 17.91 -6.17
N MET A 333 9.64 16.88 -6.89
CA MET A 333 9.25 15.62 -6.27
C MET A 333 10.46 14.91 -5.63
N VAL A 334 11.64 14.96 -6.28
CA VAL A 334 12.89 14.43 -5.72
C VAL A 334 13.26 15.16 -4.43
N GLU A 335 13.20 16.49 -4.42
CA GLU A 335 13.48 17.29 -3.23
C GLU A 335 12.56 16.89 -2.05
N ILE A 336 11.26 16.75 -2.31
CA ILE A 336 10.28 16.31 -1.30
C ILE A 336 10.61 14.91 -0.81
N LEU A 337 10.84 13.93 -1.69
CA LEU A 337 11.15 12.55 -1.30
C LEU A 337 12.41 12.49 -0.41
N LEU A 338 13.49 13.16 -0.82
CA LEU A 338 14.74 13.24 -0.05
C LEU A 338 14.56 13.94 1.30
N ASP A 339 13.67 14.94 1.37
CA ASP A 339 13.38 15.59 2.63
C ASP A 339 12.58 14.70 3.60
N TYR A 340 11.65 13.88 3.09
CA TYR A 340 10.93 12.90 3.88
C TYR A 340 11.80 11.70 4.32
N GLU A 341 12.86 11.34 3.58
CA GLU A 341 13.81 10.31 4.02
C GLU A 341 14.44 10.63 5.37
N LYS A 342 14.53 11.92 5.74
CA LYS A 342 15.07 12.36 7.04
C LYS A 342 14.21 11.94 8.23
N ASP A 343 12.92 11.65 8.01
CA ASP A 343 12.00 11.24 9.07
C ASP A 343 12.13 9.76 9.45
N CYS A 344 12.71 8.94 8.56
CA CYS A 344 12.64 7.49 8.66
C CYS A 344 14.03 6.87 8.49
N VAL A 345 14.50 6.18 9.52
CA VAL A 345 15.78 5.47 9.44
C VAL A 345 15.71 4.39 8.35
N GLY A 346 16.72 4.38 7.48
CA GLY A 346 16.79 3.42 6.37
C GLY A 346 15.86 3.75 5.20
N ALA A 347 15.16 4.88 5.18
CA ALA A 347 14.38 5.27 4.00
C ALA A 347 15.28 5.43 2.76
N ASP A 348 14.70 5.09 1.61
CA ASP A 348 15.35 5.13 0.28
C ASP A 348 14.24 5.24 -0.77
N PHE A 349 13.37 6.24 -0.57
CA PHE A 349 12.14 6.44 -1.33
C PHE A 349 12.46 6.77 -2.78
N LEU A 350 13.51 7.56 -3.04
CA LEU A 350 13.91 7.88 -4.40
C LEU A 350 14.36 6.62 -5.16
N ARG A 351 15.20 5.77 -4.56
CA ARG A 351 15.60 4.50 -5.20
C ARG A 351 14.40 3.59 -5.41
N HIS A 352 13.46 3.55 -4.46
CA HIS A 352 12.23 2.81 -4.63
C HIS A 352 11.45 3.32 -5.85
N ALA A 353 11.30 4.64 -6.01
CA ALA A 353 10.57 5.25 -7.12
C ALA A 353 11.22 4.92 -8.48
N LEU A 354 12.55 4.97 -8.54
CA LEU A 354 13.31 4.55 -9.72
C LEU A 354 13.08 3.07 -10.06
N SER A 355 13.09 2.19 -9.06
CA SER A 355 12.81 0.76 -9.27
C SER A 355 11.38 0.50 -9.77
N ILE A 356 10.38 1.26 -9.31
CA ILE A 356 9.02 1.18 -9.86
C ILE A 356 9.01 1.62 -11.32
N ARG A 357 9.66 2.74 -11.65
CA ARG A 357 9.75 3.24 -13.03
C ARG A 357 10.42 2.22 -13.96
N GLU A 358 11.51 1.60 -13.52
CA GLU A 358 12.16 0.51 -14.26
C GLU A 358 11.20 -0.66 -14.51
N ARG A 359 10.36 -1.02 -13.53
CA ARG A 359 9.35 -2.08 -13.70
C ARG A 359 8.26 -1.70 -14.70
N LEU A 360 7.83 -0.43 -14.73
CA LEU A 360 6.86 0.08 -15.71
C LEU A 360 7.45 0.02 -17.14
N TYR A 361 8.70 0.47 -17.33
CA TYR A 361 9.39 0.34 -18.62
C TYR A 361 9.58 -1.13 -19.05
N ALA A 362 9.99 -1.99 -18.12
CA ALA A 362 10.13 -3.41 -18.42
C ALA A 362 8.78 -4.04 -18.79
N MET A 363 7.68 -3.58 -18.19
CA MET A 363 6.32 -4.02 -18.53
C MET A 363 5.92 -3.59 -19.94
N GLU A 364 6.12 -2.32 -20.28
CA GLU A 364 5.91 -1.79 -21.63
C GLU A 364 6.68 -2.63 -22.67
N MET A 365 7.97 -2.86 -22.45
CA MET A 365 8.81 -3.63 -23.37
C MET A 365 8.35 -5.07 -23.53
N ARG A 366 8.00 -5.75 -22.44
CA ARG A 366 7.47 -7.13 -22.51
C ARG A 366 6.19 -7.21 -23.33
N GLU A 367 5.25 -6.28 -23.14
CA GLU A 367 3.97 -6.30 -23.84
C GLU A 367 4.09 -5.90 -25.32
N THR A 368 4.98 -4.96 -25.65
CA THR A 368 5.29 -4.57 -27.04
C THR A 368 6.05 -5.67 -27.79
N MET A 369 6.98 -6.38 -27.15
CA MET A 369 7.68 -7.51 -27.78
C MET A 369 6.74 -8.68 -28.10
N LYS A 370 5.82 -9.04 -27.18
CA LYS A 370 4.80 -10.07 -27.43
C LYS A 370 3.97 -9.77 -28.67
N GLU A 371 3.66 -8.50 -28.92
CA GLU A 371 2.94 -8.07 -30.13
C GLU A 371 3.78 -8.25 -31.40
N MET A 372 5.07 -7.90 -31.37
CA MET A 372 5.95 -8.14 -32.51
C MET A 372 6.06 -9.62 -32.82
N GLU A 373 6.20 -10.48 -31.80
CA GLU A 373 6.22 -11.94 -31.96
C GLU A 373 4.90 -12.48 -32.53
N LEU A 374 3.75 -12.04 -32.00
CA LEU A 374 2.41 -12.41 -32.50
C LEU A 374 2.10 -11.84 -33.89
N GLY A 375 2.76 -10.75 -34.32
CA GLY A 375 2.67 -10.22 -35.69
C GLY A 375 3.62 -10.91 -36.68
N LEU A 376 4.74 -11.45 -36.17
CA LEU A 376 5.71 -12.24 -36.92
C LEU A 376 5.21 -13.66 -37.22
N GLU A 377 4.46 -14.30 -36.33
CA GLU A 377 3.87 -15.63 -36.57
C GLU A 377 2.91 -15.72 -37.78
N PRO A 378 1.91 -14.82 -37.94
CA PRO A 378 1.05 -14.83 -39.13
C PRO A 378 1.81 -14.47 -40.40
N SER A 379 2.82 -13.59 -40.34
CA SER A 379 3.64 -13.26 -41.52
C SER A 379 4.58 -14.40 -41.92
N LEU A 380 5.13 -15.16 -40.98
CA LEU A 380 5.84 -16.42 -41.24
C LEU A 380 4.92 -17.50 -41.82
N GLN A 381 3.69 -17.65 -41.32
CA GLN A 381 2.70 -18.57 -41.92
C GLN A 381 2.31 -18.15 -43.33
N THR A 382 2.16 -16.84 -43.59
CA THR A 382 1.83 -16.31 -44.92
C THR A 382 2.99 -16.50 -45.91
N VAL A 383 4.24 -16.28 -45.48
CA VAL A 383 5.44 -16.52 -46.29
C VAL A 383 5.65 -18.02 -46.54
N THR A 384 5.37 -18.87 -45.56
CA THR A 384 5.48 -20.33 -45.72
C THR A 384 4.41 -20.84 -46.69
N GLN A 385 3.16 -20.33 -46.60
CA GLN A 385 2.08 -20.64 -47.54
C GLN A 385 2.40 -20.17 -48.96
N SER A 386 2.92 -18.95 -49.15
CA SER A 386 3.30 -18.44 -50.48
C SER A 386 4.46 -19.23 -51.10
N MET A 387 5.44 -19.67 -50.30
CA MET A 387 6.52 -20.53 -50.78
C MET A 387 6.03 -21.91 -51.21
N THR A 388 5.08 -22.52 -50.48
CA THR A 388 4.45 -23.80 -50.90
C THR A 388 3.58 -23.65 -52.15
N GLU A 389 2.94 -22.50 -52.36
CA GLU A 389 2.15 -22.23 -53.58
C GLU A 389 3.05 -22.00 -54.81
N GLU A 390 4.19 -21.34 -54.66
CA GLU A 390 5.20 -21.21 -55.71
C GLU A 390 5.83 -22.56 -56.07
N GLU A 391 6.15 -23.41 -55.09
CA GLU A 391 6.67 -24.76 -55.35
C GLU A 391 5.64 -25.65 -56.07
N GLN A 392 4.34 -25.53 -55.74
CA GLN A 392 3.28 -26.26 -56.44
C GLN A 392 3.01 -25.72 -57.86
N SER A 393 3.14 -24.41 -58.06
CA SER A 393 3.06 -23.76 -59.37
C SER A 393 4.22 -24.21 -60.29
N ASP A 394 5.44 -24.24 -59.77
CA ASP A 394 6.64 -24.64 -60.51
C ASP A 394 6.66 -26.15 -60.82
N GLN A 395 6.04 -26.97 -59.97
CA GLN A 395 5.79 -28.39 -60.24
C GLN A 395 4.76 -28.60 -61.36
N ARG A 396 3.66 -27.82 -61.38
CA ARG A 396 2.66 -27.87 -62.46
C ARG A 396 3.19 -27.35 -63.80
N ALA A 397 4.10 -26.38 -63.79
CA ALA A 397 4.75 -25.89 -65.00
C ALA A 397 5.66 -26.95 -65.63
N LYS A 398 6.32 -27.78 -64.82
CA LYS A 398 7.17 -28.90 -65.30
C LYS A 398 6.35 -30.08 -65.84
N GLU A 399 5.14 -30.29 -65.35
CA GLU A 399 4.22 -31.31 -65.89
C GLU A 399 3.57 -30.90 -67.23
N CYS A 400 3.60 -29.62 -67.60
CA CYS A 400 2.98 -29.11 -68.83
C CYS A 400 3.92 -29.05 -70.05
N ILE A 401 5.18 -29.51 -69.94
CA ILE A 401 6.19 -29.50 -71.03
C ILE A 401 6.38 -30.89 -71.67
N ILE A 402 5.49 -31.86 -71.40
CA ILE A 402 5.47 -33.14 -72.11
C ILE A 402 4.19 -33.21 -72.96
N LEU A 403 4.25 -32.60 -74.14
CA LEU A 403 3.56 -33.04 -75.36
C LEU A 403 4.42 -32.72 -76.58
#